data_AF-A0A3N5HM43-F1
#
_entry.id   AF-A0A3N5HM43-F1
#
_cell.length_a   1.000
_cell.length_b   1.000
_cell.length_c   1.000
_cell.angle_alpha   90.00
_cell.angle_beta   90.00
_cell.angle_gamma   90.00
#
_symmetry.space_group_name_H-M   'P 1'
#
loop_
_entity.id
_entity.type
_entity.pdbx_description
1 polymer ?
#
loop_
_entity_poly.entity_id
_entity_poly.type
_entity_poly.pdbx_seq_one_letter_code
_entity_poly.pdbx_strand_id
1 'polypeptide(L)'
;MLSKKRLTFGGAAGALVVALLAACTAAPLPRAAQGPAPAGVQGTELLPTDPALVIGTADSGLRYVVKRHPNPAGRAAFWLHVAAGSLDEEEHT
;
A
#
# COMPACT_ATOMS: atom_id res chain seq x y z
N MET A 1 -28.13 -35.12 -33.55
CA MET A 1 -29.28 -34.73 -32.69
C MET A 1 -28.72 -34.09 -31.42
N LEU A 2 -28.72 -32.76 -31.32
CA LEU A 2 -28.29 -32.05 -30.11
C LEU A 2 -29.23 -30.85 -29.89
N SER A 3 -30.19 -31.04 -28.98
CA SER A 3 -31.29 -30.11 -28.73
C SER A 3 -30.82 -28.93 -27.88
N LYS A 4 -30.78 -27.73 -28.47
CA LYS A 4 -30.50 -26.47 -27.77
C LYS A 4 -31.77 -25.99 -27.07
N LYS A 5 -31.97 -26.38 -25.81
CA LYS A 5 -33.02 -25.79 -24.96
C LYS A 5 -32.70 -24.32 -24.71
N ARG A 6 -33.43 -23.43 -25.40
CA ARG A 6 -33.43 -22.00 -25.11
C ARG A 6 -34.19 -21.78 -23.80
N LEU A 7 -33.47 -21.42 -22.75
CA LEU A 7 -34.02 -21.11 -21.44
C LEU A 7 -34.39 -19.62 -21.41
N THR A 8 -35.66 -19.30 -21.66
CA THR A 8 -36.20 -17.94 -21.49
C THR A 8 -36.35 -17.64 -20.01
N PHE A 9 -35.48 -16.81 -19.44
CA PHE A 9 -35.64 -16.29 -18.08
C PHE A 9 -36.70 -15.19 -18.09
N GLY A 10 -37.87 -15.50 -17.55
CA GLY A 10 -38.97 -14.55 -17.34
C GLY A 10 -38.57 -13.44 -16.35
N GLY A 11 -38.94 -12.20 -16.71
CA GLY A 11 -38.46 -10.94 -16.15
C GLY A 11 -38.75 -10.61 -14.68
N ALA A 12 -39.27 -11.54 -13.87
CA ALA A 12 -39.48 -11.30 -12.44
C ALA A 12 -38.22 -11.54 -11.59
N ALA A 13 -37.42 -12.56 -11.91
CA ALA A 13 -36.21 -12.90 -11.15
C ALA A 13 -35.05 -11.91 -11.41
N GLY A 14 -34.96 -11.37 -12.63
CA GLY A 14 -33.96 -10.35 -12.98
C GLY A 14 -34.20 -9.02 -12.27
N ALA A 15 -35.45 -8.62 -12.09
CA ALA A 15 -35.81 -7.37 -11.41
C ALA A 15 -35.46 -7.40 -9.92
N LEU A 16 -35.60 -8.54 -9.25
CA LEU A 16 -35.28 -8.69 -7.83
C LEU A 16 -33.76 -8.63 -7.56
N VAL A 17 -32.94 -9.19 -8.45
CA VAL A 17 -31.48 -9.14 -8.34
C VAL A 17 -30.94 -7.73 -8.59
N VAL A 18 -31.50 -7.00 -9.56
CA VAL A 18 -31.12 -5.60 -9.82
C VAL A 18 -31.51 -4.68 -8.65
N ALA A 19 -32.67 -4.91 -8.02
CA ALA A 19 -33.11 -4.14 -6.85
C ALA A 19 -32.21 -4.38 -5.62
N LEU A 20 -31.73 -5.62 -5.40
CA LEU A 20 -30.82 -5.93 -4.30
C LEU A 20 -29.43 -5.29 -4.50
N LEU A 21 -28.89 -5.27 -5.73
CA LEU A 21 -27.61 -4.61 -6.00
C LEU A 21 -27.69 -3.07 -5.86
N ALA A 22 -28.83 -2.47 -6.20
CA ALA A 22 -29.05 -1.03 -6.07
C ALA A 22 -29.14 -0.56 -4.60
N ALA A 23 -29.57 -1.44 -3.68
CA ALA A 23 -29.67 -1.10 -2.26
C ALA A 23 -28.31 -1.03 -1.54
N CYS A 24 -27.24 -1.60 -2.12
CA CYS A 24 -25.91 -1.61 -1.50
C CYS A 24 -25.10 -0.33 -1.73
N THR A 25 -25.54 0.60 -2.58
CA THR A 25 -24.74 1.80 -2.94
C THR A 25 -25.26 3.12 -2.34
N ALA A 26 -26.43 3.11 -1.68
CA ALA A 26 -27.14 4.34 -1.30
C ALA A 26 -27.14 4.67 0.20
N ALA A 27 -26.54 3.83 1.07
CA ALA A 27 -26.47 4.12 2.50
C ALA A 27 -25.15 4.85 2.84
N PRO A 28 -25.17 6.15 3.17
CA PRO A 28 -23.99 6.80 3.74
C PRO A 28 -23.72 6.19 5.11
N LEU A 29 -22.57 5.50 5.24
CA LEU A 29 -22.12 5.00 6.53
C LEU A 29 -21.84 6.20 7.45
N PRO A 30 -22.23 6.14 8.73
CA PRO A 30 -21.87 7.19 9.68
C PRO A 30 -20.35 7.26 9.79
N ARG A 31 -19.78 8.42 9.47
CA ARG A 31 -18.38 8.73 9.71
C ARG A 31 -18.17 8.70 11.22
N ALA A 32 -17.48 7.69 11.73
CA ALA A 32 -17.01 7.71 13.11
C ALA A 32 -16.21 9.01 13.32
N ALA A 33 -16.66 9.87 14.24
CA ALA A 33 -15.93 11.05 14.63
C ALA A 33 -14.59 10.59 15.23
N GLN A 34 -13.50 10.81 14.48
CA GLN A 34 -12.16 10.59 15.00
C GLN A 34 -11.92 11.71 16.02
N GLY A 35 -12.10 11.39 17.31
CA GLY A 35 -11.67 12.28 18.38
C GLY A 35 -10.17 12.59 18.26
N PRO A 36 -9.68 13.69 18.86
CA PRO A 36 -8.26 14.01 18.83
C PRO A 36 -7.48 12.81 19.36
N ALA A 37 -6.56 12.30 18.54
CA ALA A 37 -5.66 11.25 18.97
C ALA A 37 -4.88 11.76 20.20
N PRO A 38 -4.68 10.92 21.24
CA PRO A 38 -3.84 11.31 22.36
C PRO A 38 -2.48 11.73 21.82
N ALA A 39 -2.01 12.92 22.22
CA ALA A 39 -0.67 13.38 21.88
C ALA A 39 0.31 12.35 22.46
N GLY A 40 0.99 11.63 21.58
CA GLY A 40 2.04 10.70 21.99
C GLY A 40 3.10 11.45 22.80
N VAL A 41 3.60 10.82 23.85
CA VAL A 41 4.76 11.33 24.58
C VAL A 41 5.95 11.27 23.63
N GLN A 42 6.37 12.41 23.10
CA GLN A 42 7.56 12.49 22.26
C GLN A 42 8.77 12.43 23.18
N GLY A 43 9.46 11.28 23.19
CA GLY A 43 10.78 11.19 23.80
C GLY A 43 11.73 12.15 23.09
N THR A 44 12.48 12.94 23.84
CA THR A 44 13.50 13.86 23.30
C THR A 44 14.80 13.14 22.96
N GLU A 45 14.99 11.93 23.49
CA GLU A 45 16.17 11.10 23.26
C GLU A 45 16.02 10.31 21.96
N LEU A 46 17.07 10.33 21.14
CA LEU A 46 17.09 9.56 19.90
C LEU A 46 17.27 8.08 20.21
N LEU A 47 16.57 7.23 19.47
CA LEU A 47 16.79 5.80 19.56
C LEU A 47 18.19 5.48 19.01
N PRO A 48 18.92 4.55 19.65
CA PRO A 48 20.20 4.11 19.14
C PRO A 48 20.03 3.41 17.79
N THR A 49 21.00 3.59 16.90
CA THR A 49 21.09 2.84 15.65
C THR A 49 21.68 1.45 15.92
N ASP A 50 21.30 0.44 15.13
CA ASP A 50 21.89 -0.90 15.19
C ASP A 50 23.42 -0.82 14.95
N PRO A 51 24.26 -1.22 15.93
CA PRO A 51 25.70 -1.11 15.82
C PRO A 51 26.31 -2.00 14.73
N ALA A 52 25.56 -2.98 14.21
CA ALA A 52 26.00 -3.80 13.08
C ALA A 52 25.89 -3.07 11.72
N LEU A 53 25.28 -1.88 11.67
CA LEU A 53 25.17 -1.08 10.46
C LEU A 53 26.41 -0.20 10.27
N VAL A 54 27.01 -0.27 9.09
CA VAL A 54 28.00 0.70 8.64
C VAL A 54 27.28 1.73 7.78
N ILE A 55 27.24 2.97 8.25
CA ILE A 55 26.54 4.09 7.60
C ILE A 55 27.56 5.16 7.25
N GLY A 56 27.46 5.72 6.05
CA GLY A 56 28.38 6.77 5.63
C GLY A 56 27.90 7.52 4.38
N THR A 57 28.74 8.46 3.96
CA THR A 57 28.58 9.22 2.73
C THR A 57 29.91 9.20 2.00
N ALA A 58 29.89 8.81 0.73
CA ALA A 58 31.07 8.86 -0.13
C ALA A 58 31.37 10.29 -0.58
N ASP A 59 32.57 10.55 -1.12
CA ASP A 59 32.98 11.87 -1.62
C ASP A 59 32.08 12.42 -2.73
N SER A 60 31.39 11.53 -3.46
CA SER A 60 30.39 11.90 -4.47
C SER A 60 29.06 12.41 -3.88
N GLY A 61 28.88 12.34 -2.56
CA GLY A 61 27.63 12.60 -1.87
C GLY A 61 26.69 11.39 -1.80
N LEU A 62 27.06 10.23 -2.35
CA LEU A 62 26.25 9.01 -2.24
C LEU A 62 26.23 8.51 -0.78
N ARG A 63 25.04 8.46 -0.20
CA ARG A 63 24.81 7.86 1.11
C ARG A 63 24.68 6.35 0.98
N TYR A 64 25.26 5.61 1.91
CA TYR A 64 25.18 4.15 1.93
C TYR A 64 24.92 3.61 3.34
N VAL A 65 24.29 2.45 3.36
CA VAL A 65 24.08 1.62 4.55
C VAL A 65 24.49 0.19 4.17
N VAL A 66 25.41 -0.38 4.94
CA VAL A 66 25.87 -1.76 4.74
C VAL A 66 25.62 -2.56 6.01
N LYS A 67 25.01 -3.73 5.85
CA LYS A 67 24.83 -4.72 6.92
C LYS A 67 25.37 -6.05 6.48
N ARG A 68 26.27 -6.64 7.28
CA ARG A 68 26.68 -8.03 7.08
C ARG A 68 25.55 -8.95 7.54
N HIS A 69 25.04 -9.78 6.63
CA HIS A 69 24.02 -10.77 6.96
C HIS A 69 24.46 -12.16 6.46
N PRO A 70 24.54 -13.18 7.33
CA PRO A 70 25.14 -14.48 6.97
C PRO A 70 24.19 -15.43 6.22
N ASN A 71 22.90 -15.09 6.07
CA ASN A 71 21.88 -15.97 5.52
C ASN A 71 21.10 -15.30 4.38
N PRO A 72 21.00 -15.88 3.17
CA PRO A 72 21.71 -17.07 2.71
C PRO A 72 23.21 -16.83 2.54
N ALA A 73 24.01 -17.86 2.85
CA ALA A 73 25.46 -17.78 2.71
C ALA A 73 25.88 -17.55 1.25
N GLY A 74 26.97 -16.79 1.05
CA GLY A 74 27.53 -16.53 -0.29
C GLY A 74 26.66 -15.63 -1.18
N ARG A 75 25.72 -14.87 -0.60
CA ARG A 75 24.84 -13.94 -1.33
C ARG A 75 24.98 -12.53 -0.78
N ALA A 76 24.73 -11.56 -1.65
CA ALA A 76 24.56 -10.16 -1.31
C ALA A 76 23.33 -9.62 -2.05
N ALA A 77 22.60 -8.72 -1.39
CA ALA A 77 21.54 -7.93 -2.01
C ALA A 77 22.03 -6.49 -2.13
N PHE A 78 21.73 -5.87 -3.27
CA PHE A 78 22.01 -4.46 -3.51
C PHE A 78 20.71 -3.75 -3.81
N TRP A 79 20.47 -2.64 -3.11
CA TRP A 79 19.35 -1.76 -3.35
C TRP A 79 19.87 -0.36 -3.62
N LEU A 80 19.38 0.25 -4.68
CA LEU A 80 19.61 1.65 -4.97
C LEU A 80 18.32 2.41 -4.62
N HIS A 81 18.39 3.22 -3.58
CA HIS A 81 17.29 4.11 -3.21
C HIS A 81 17.51 5.49 -3.83
N VAL A 82 16.62 5.88 -4.72
CA VAL A 82 16.54 7.25 -5.22
C VAL A 82 15.49 7.97 -4.39
N ALA A 83 15.88 9.05 -3.72
CA ALA A 83 14.99 9.86 -2.90
C ALA A 83 14.16 10.82 -3.78
N ALA A 84 13.51 10.27 -4.80
CA ALA A 84 12.57 10.95 -5.69
C ALA A 84 11.51 9.94 -6.15
N GLY A 85 10.30 10.43 -6.39
CA GLY A 85 9.19 9.64 -6.90
C GLY A 85 8.17 10.50 -7.62
N SER A 86 6.96 9.97 -7.82
CA SER A 86 5.90 10.65 -8.57
C SER A 86 5.41 11.97 -7.95
N LEU A 87 5.66 12.18 -6.65
CA LEU A 87 5.32 13.43 -5.98
C LEU A 87 6.26 14.58 -6.40
N ASP A 88 7.45 14.25 -6.90
CA ASP A 88 8.45 15.21 -7.37
C ASP A 88 8.29 15.52 -8.87
N GLU A 89 7.23 15.00 -9.50
CA GLU A 89 6.91 15.27 -10.90
C GLU A 89 6.07 16.54 -11.02
N GLU A 90 6.36 17.33 -12.05
CA GLU A 90 5.61 18.54 -12.40
C GLU A 90 4.73 18.27 -13.62
N GLU A 91 3.52 18.83 -13.64
CA GLU A 91 2.68 18.81 -14.84
C GLU A 91 3.32 19.66 -15.93
N HIS A 92 3.39 19.13 -17.15
CA HIS A 92 3.96 19.85 -18.29
C HIS A 92 2.92 19.98 -19.41
N THR A 93 2.53 21.21 -19.71
CA THR A 93 1.49 21.59 -20.69
C THR A 93 2.04 21.92 -22.07
#